data_AF-A0A6N6Z7L3-F1
#
_entry.id   AF-A0A6N6Z7L3-F1
#
_cell.length_a   1.000
_cell.length_b   1.000
_cell.length_c   1.000
_cell.angle_alpha   90.00
_cell.angle_beta   90.00
_cell.angle_gamma   90.00
#
_symmetry.space_group_name_H-M   'P 1'
#
loop_
_entity.id
_entity.type
_entity.pdbx_description
1 polymer ?
#
loop_
_entity_poly.entity_id
_entity_poly.type
_entity_poly.pdbx_seq_one_letter_code
_entity_poly.pdbx_strand_id
1 'polypeptide(L)'
;MLMPSRLSHLVFLCGAAAFVATGCETTSSETSQPAPSATAAADTGDGFDLLQRHRAAYIYEHRILPRLAHESPQDLAFRLEENGAQELRDIWMWIEPEYPEFVDAAVDSIQLEKLKGPDVFDFYLITFPEARQTPEAIYAIFVYPVPNDNPAYYTLEKSFDHDGQSYTAFCAWEGTRHLNFGMGVSVGPKEDRERFIEAVSSVVQQSAPVEPNASLDSETSEMTLRVDPEAE
;
A
#
# COMPACT_ATOMS: atom_id res chain seq x y z
N MET A 1 -23.28 -25.85 -12.39
CA MET A 1 -23.10 -24.92 -13.52
C MET A 1 -21.98 -23.96 -13.14
N LEU A 2 -20.82 -24.10 -13.77
CA LEU A 2 -19.66 -23.24 -13.54
C LEU A 2 -19.66 -22.18 -14.65
N MET A 3 -19.80 -20.91 -14.28
CA MET A 3 -19.64 -19.77 -15.18
C MET A 3 -18.14 -19.52 -15.41
N PRO A 4 -17.69 -19.27 -16.65
CA PRO A 4 -16.29 -18.99 -16.92
C PRO A 4 -15.94 -17.54 -16.53
N SER A 5 -14.88 -17.38 -15.73
CA SER A 5 -14.32 -16.06 -15.43
C SER A 5 -13.66 -15.49 -16.71
N ARG A 6 -14.01 -14.24 -17.04
CA ARG A 6 -13.40 -13.50 -18.13
C ARG A 6 -12.22 -12.70 -17.58
N LEU A 7 -11.00 -13.17 -17.87
CA LEU A 7 -9.79 -12.38 -17.72
C LEU A 7 -9.73 -11.30 -18.81
N SER A 8 -10.18 -10.09 -18.47
CA SER A 8 -10.00 -8.91 -19.32
C SER A 8 -8.53 -8.47 -19.28
N HIS A 9 -7.89 -8.46 -20.44
CA HIS A 9 -6.54 -7.96 -20.63
C HIS A 9 -6.53 -6.43 -20.51
N LEU A 10 -5.94 -5.89 -19.44
CA LEU A 10 -5.63 -4.46 -19.34
C LEU A 10 -4.31 -4.20 -20.08
N VAL A 11 -4.38 -3.44 -21.18
CA VAL A 11 -3.21 -2.96 -21.92
C VAL A 11 -2.83 -1.59 -21.38
N PHE A 12 -1.67 -1.48 -20.73
CA PHE A 12 -1.09 -0.19 -20.32
C PHE A 12 -0.33 0.44 -21.49
N LEU A 13 -0.76 1.61 -21.92
CA LEU A 13 -0.06 2.48 -22.87
C LEU A 13 0.91 3.38 -22.09
N CYS A 14 2.21 3.09 -22.15
CA CYS A 14 3.25 4.01 -21.68
C CYS A 14 3.40 5.17 -22.67
N GLY A 15 3.01 6.38 -22.25
CA GLY A 15 3.32 7.62 -22.94
C GLY A 15 4.76 8.06 -22.67
N ALA A 16 5.56 8.18 -23.73
CA ALA A 16 6.92 8.70 -23.68
C ALA A 16 6.89 10.24 -23.53
N ALA A 17 7.44 10.76 -22.44
CA ALA A 17 7.73 12.18 -22.28
C ALA A 17 9.17 12.47 -22.70
N ALA A 18 9.33 13.37 -23.67
CA ALA A 18 10.62 13.83 -24.17
C ALA A 18 11.29 14.81 -23.20
N PHE A 19 12.51 14.51 -22.78
CA PHE A 19 13.34 15.37 -21.94
C PHE A 19 14.11 16.38 -22.81
N VAL A 20 13.97 17.67 -22.52
CA VAL A 20 14.80 18.75 -23.08
C VAL A 20 15.95 18.99 -22.11
N ALA A 21 17.16 18.56 -22.51
CA ALA A 21 18.38 18.84 -21.78
C ALA A 21 18.81 20.31 -22.03
N THR A 22 18.92 21.09 -20.95
CA THR A 22 19.65 22.36 -20.97
C THR A 22 20.76 22.25 -19.93
N GLY A 23 22.01 22.29 -20.42
CA GLY A 23 23.20 22.22 -19.57
C GLY A 23 23.41 23.48 -18.75
N CYS A 24 24.19 23.36 -17.67
CA CYS A 24 24.88 24.49 -17.06
C CYS A 24 26.10 23.99 -16.28
N GLU A 25 27.06 24.89 -16.17
CA GLU A 25 28.49 24.65 -16.22
C GLU A 25 29.14 24.21 -14.90
N THR A 26 30.27 23.54 -15.12
CA THR A 26 31.33 23.13 -14.20
C THR A 26 32.06 24.32 -13.58
N THR A 27 32.24 24.35 -12.25
CA THR A 27 33.42 24.96 -11.62
C THR A 27 33.88 24.16 -10.42
N SER A 28 35.09 23.63 -10.55
CA SER A 28 35.86 22.85 -9.59
C SER A 28 36.42 23.72 -8.47
N SER A 29 36.49 23.19 -7.25
CA SER A 29 37.38 23.67 -6.17
C SER A 29 37.72 22.50 -5.26
N GLU A 30 38.71 21.70 -5.66
CA GLU A 30 39.32 20.66 -4.84
C GLU A 30 40.03 21.29 -3.63
N THR A 31 39.48 21.04 -2.43
CA THR A 31 40.23 21.20 -1.18
C THR A 31 40.52 19.80 -0.65
N SER A 32 41.74 19.33 -0.89
CA SER A 32 42.22 18.02 -0.42
C SER A 32 42.40 18.08 1.10
N GLN A 33 41.48 17.47 1.84
CA GLN A 33 41.67 17.14 3.27
C GLN A 33 42.18 15.69 3.39
N PRO A 34 43.15 15.43 4.28
CA PRO A 34 43.62 14.06 4.52
C PRO A 34 42.51 13.21 5.12
N ALA A 35 42.27 12.06 4.51
CA ALA A 35 41.30 11.07 4.97
C ALA A 35 41.63 10.59 6.40
N PRO A 36 40.69 10.63 7.35
CA PRO A 36 40.88 9.94 8.62
C PRO A 36 40.92 8.43 8.35
N SER A 37 42.01 7.78 8.76
CA SER A 37 42.11 6.33 8.82
C SER A 37 41.00 5.79 9.72
N ALA A 38 39.95 5.27 9.09
CA ALA A 38 38.89 4.53 9.75
C ALA A 38 39.46 3.16 10.18
N THR A 39 39.87 3.07 11.44
CA THR A 39 40.08 1.78 12.10
C THR A 39 38.71 1.13 12.28
N ALA A 40 38.30 0.33 11.29
CA ALA A 40 37.10 -0.50 11.37
C ALA A 40 37.31 -1.56 12.45
N ALA A 41 36.88 -1.26 13.67
CA ALA A 41 36.57 -2.29 14.64
C ALA A 41 35.38 -3.08 14.08
N ALA A 42 35.63 -4.30 13.62
CA ALA A 42 34.60 -5.23 13.22
C ALA A 42 33.80 -5.62 14.48
N ASP A 43 32.74 -4.87 14.73
CA ASP A 43 31.68 -5.25 15.66
C ASP A 43 30.89 -6.40 15.02
N THR A 44 31.33 -7.62 15.28
CA THR A 44 30.71 -8.84 14.74
C THR A 44 29.40 -9.21 15.45
N GLY A 45 28.94 -8.40 16.42
CA GLY A 45 27.70 -8.63 17.17
C GLY A 45 26.43 -8.13 16.47
N ASP A 46 26.54 -7.15 15.56
CA ASP A 46 25.39 -6.39 15.07
C ASP A 46 24.66 -7.05 13.88
N GLY A 47 25.36 -7.88 13.10
CA GLY A 47 24.81 -8.44 11.86
C GLY A 47 23.70 -9.49 12.05
N PHE A 48 23.74 -10.27 13.13
CA PHE A 48 22.73 -11.29 13.40
C PHE A 48 21.41 -10.66 13.85
N ASP A 49 21.49 -9.62 14.68
CA ASP A 49 20.35 -8.84 15.16
C ASP A 49 19.66 -8.11 14.00
N LEU A 50 20.44 -7.53 13.07
CA LEU A 50 19.88 -6.88 11.87
C LEU A 50 19.08 -7.84 10.97
N LEU A 51 19.57 -9.06 10.73
CA LEU A 51 18.86 -10.06 9.91
C LEU A 51 17.57 -10.52 10.58
N GLN A 52 17.59 -10.65 11.91
CA GLN A 52 16.41 -10.98 12.68
C GLN A 52 15.38 -9.85 12.59
N ARG A 53 15.73 -8.61 12.97
CA ARG A 53 14.81 -7.47 12.89
C ARG A 53 14.13 -7.34 11.53
N HIS A 54 14.91 -7.49 10.45
CA HIS A 54 14.40 -7.49 9.09
C HIS A 54 13.34 -8.57 8.85
N ARG A 55 13.57 -9.80 9.34
CA ARG A 55 12.62 -10.90 9.22
C ARG A 55 11.30 -10.61 9.96
N ALA A 56 11.33 -10.01 11.15
CA ALA A 56 10.10 -9.68 11.87
C ALA A 56 9.30 -8.58 11.16
N ALA A 57 9.97 -7.51 10.73
CA ALA A 57 9.36 -6.45 9.93
C ALA A 57 8.70 -7.05 8.67
N TYR A 58 9.42 -7.89 7.94
CA TYR A 58 8.88 -8.60 6.79
C TYR A 58 7.64 -9.44 7.12
N ILE A 59 7.66 -10.24 8.19
CA ILE A 59 6.51 -11.08 8.58
C ILE A 59 5.30 -10.20 8.92
N TYR A 60 5.51 -9.15 9.70
CA TYR A 60 4.44 -8.25 10.13
C TYR A 60 3.81 -7.51 8.94
N GLU A 61 4.63 -6.80 8.17
CA GLU A 61 4.22 -5.91 7.09
C GLU A 61 3.72 -6.67 5.86
N HIS A 62 4.36 -7.79 5.51
CA HIS A 62 4.15 -8.49 4.23
C HIS A 62 3.43 -9.84 4.40
N ARG A 63 3.11 -10.28 5.62
CA ARG A 63 2.37 -11.55 5.82
C ARG A 63 1.18 -11.40 6.74
N ILE A 64 1.34 -10.77 7.90
CA ILE A 64 0.27 -10.71 8.90
C ILE A 64 -0.74 -9.62 8.55
N LEU A 65 -0.32 -8.37 8.37
CA LEU A 65 -1.24 -7.28 8.06
C LEU A 65 -2.01 -7.51 6.74
N PRO A 66 -1.39 -7.91 5.61
CA PRO A 66 -2.13 -8.20 4.38
C PRO A 66 -3.15 -9.34 4.56
N ARG A 67 -2.78 -10.37 5.32
CA ARG A 67 -3.67 -11.49 5.61
C ARG A 67 -4.88 -11.06 6.43
N LEU A 68 -4.68 -10.25 7.48
CA LEU A 68 -5.79 -9.72 8.28
C LEU A 68 -6.70 -8.82 7.44
N ALA A 69 -6.11 -7.96 6.61
CA ALA A 69 -6.85 -7.10 5.67
C ALA A 69 -7.66 -7.91 4.65
N HIS A 70 -7.24 -9.12 4.30
CA HIS A 70 -7.96 -9.98 3.37
C HIS A 70 -8.98 -10.90 4.06
N GLU A 71 -8.58 -11.62 5.11
CA GLU A 71 -9.39 -12.65 5.77
C GLU A 71 -10.46 -12.04 6.69
N SER A 72 -10.21 -10.88 7.29
CA SER A 72 -11.11 -10.25 8.26
C SER A 72 -11.08 -8.72 8.17
N PRO A 73 -11.33 -8.12 6.99
CA PRO A 73 -11.22 -6.67 6.77
C PRO A 73 -12.08 -5.85 7.72
N GLN A 74 -13.32 -6.28 7.96
CA GLN A 74 -14.26 -5.56 8.84
C GLN A 74 -13.78 -5.54 10.29
N ASP A 75 -13.28 -6.66 10.79
CA ASP A 75 -12.75 -6.77 12.16
C ASP A 75 -11.49 -5.91 12.32
N LEU A 76 -10.58 -5.96 11.34
CA LEU A 76 -9.39 -5.12 11.34
C LEU A 76 -9.76 -3.64 11.31
N ALA A 77 -10.66 -3.21 10.42
CA ALA A 77 -11.13 -1.83 10.34
C ALA A 77 -11.73 -1.35 11.68
N PHE A 78 -12.60 -2.17 12.27
CA PHE A 78 -13.21 -1.86 13.57
C PHE A 78 -12.16 -1.67 14.67
N ARG A 79 -11.21 -2.61 14.80
CA ARG A 79 -10.14 -2.51 15.80
C ARG A 79 -9.21 -1.32 15.58
N LEU A 80 -8.88 -1.00 14.33
CA LEU A 80 -8.09 0.19 13.99
C LEU A 80 -8.82 1.49 14.34
N GLU A 81 -10.14 1.54 14.22
CA GLU A 81 -10.94 2.69 14.65
C GLU A 81 -11.03 2.82 16.16
N GLU A 82 -11.20 1.70 16.87
CA GLU A 82 -11.34 1.68 18.32
C GLU A 82 -10.02 1.98 19.04
N ASN A 83 -8.93 1.33 18.60
CA ASN A 83 -7.65 1.33 19.31
C ASN A 83 -6.56 2.14 18.58
N GLY A 84 -6.79 2.57 17.34
CA GLY A 84 -5.84 3.37 16.59
C GLY A 84 -4.51 2.63 16.33
N ALA A 85 -3.40 3.35 16.48
CA ALA A 85 -2.06 2.77 16.33
C ALA A 85 -1.71 1.75 17.43
N GLN A 86 -2.43 1.71 18.56
CA GLN A 86 -2.19 0.69 19.59
C GLN A 86 -2.51 -0.71 19.05
N GLU A 87 -3.56 -0.85 18.24
CA GLU A 87 -3.91 -2.12 17.61
C GLU A 87 -2.75 -2.70 16.79
N LEU A 88 -2.08 -1.84 16.02
CA LEU A 88 -0.94 -2.23 15.20
C LEU A 88 0.21 -2.76 16.06
N ARG A 89 0.45 -2.14 17.22
CA ARG A 89 1.46 -2.59 18.19
C ARG A 89 1.05 -3.90 18.84
N ASP A 90 -0.23 -4.07 19.17
CA ASP A 90 -0.75 -5.30 19.75
C ASP A 90 -0.62 -6.48 18.77
N ILE A 91 -0.89 -6.25 17.47
CA ILE A 91 -0.64 -7.24 16.41
C ILE A 91 0.85 -7.57 16.31
N TRP A 92 1.74 -6.58 16.42
CA TRP A 92 3.18 -6.82 16.44
C TRP A 92 3.57 -7.68 17.65
N MET A 93 3.12 -7.31 18.85
CA MET A 93 3.36 -8.05 20.09
C MET A 93 2.75 -9.46 20.08
N TRP A 94 1.72 -9.72 19.26
CA TRP A 94 1.20 -11.07 19.09
C TRP A 94 2.14 -11.99 18.29
N ILE A 95 2.99 -11.41 17.43
CA ILE A 95 4.05 -12.13 16.70
C ILE A 95 5.27 -12.37 17.60
N GLU A 96 5.48 -11.49 18.60
CA GLU A 96 6.60 -11.50 19.55
C GLU A 96 6.87 -12.83 20.29
N PRO A 97 5.89 -13.66 20.71
CA PRO A 97 6.22 -14.87 21.46
C PRO A 97 6.98 -15.90 20.62
N GLU A 98 6.81 -15.86 19.29
CA GLU A 98 7.60 -16.67 18.35
C GLU A 98 8.97 -16.04 18.05
N TYR A 99 9.14 -14.76 18.40
CA TYR A 99 10.22 -13.87 18.03
C TYR A 99 10.51 -12.85 19.17
N PRO A 100 10.92 -13.30 20.38
CA PRO A 100 11.03 -12.45 21.57
C PRO A 100 12.22 -11.48 21.54
N GLU A 101 13.24 -11.76 20.72
CA GLU A 101 14.37 -10.86 20.49
C GLU A 101 14.04 -9.66 19.57
N PHE A 102 12.79 -9.56 19.10
CA PHE A 102 12.35 -8.61 18.07
C PHE A 102 11.42 -7.52 18.62
N VAL A 103 11.45 -7.29 19.94
CA VAL A 103 10.81 -6.15 20.60
C VAL A 103 11.59 -4.88 20.24
N ASP A 104 11.36 -4.44 19.01
CA ASP A 104 11.74 -3.16 18.43
C ASP A 104 11.25 -2.01 19.34
N ALA A 105 12.10 -1.18 19.96
CA ALA A 105 11.63 0.14 20.42
C ALA A 105 11.05 0.96 19.24
N ALA A 106 11.46 0.63 18.01
CA ALA A 106 10.91 1.13 16.77
C ALA A 106 9.41 0.87 16.60
N VAL A 107 8.82 -0.18 17.21
CA VAL A 107 7.37 -0.42 17.18
C VAL A 107 6.61 0.80 17.71
N ASP A 108 7.23 1.55 18.62
CA ASP A 108 6.61 2.74 19.17
C ASP A 108 6.48 3.91 18.17
N SER A 109 7.19 3.83 17.05
CA SER A 109 7.13 4.79 15.96
C SER A 109 6.08 4.46 14.91
N ILE A 110 5.37 3.32 15.01
CA ILE A 110 4.24 3.00 14.14
C ILE A 110 3.13 4.02 14.36
N GLN A 111 2.71 4.66 13.28
CA GLN A 111 1.62 5.63 13.27
C GLN A 111 0.48 5.13 12.38
N LEU A 112 -0.73 5.54 12.74
CA LEU A 112 -1.94 5.29 11.98
C LEU A 112 -2.65 6.62 11.74
N GLU A 113 -3.06 6.84 10.50
CA GLU A 113 -3.90 7.96 10.10
C GLU A 113 -5.08 7.44 9.28
N LYS A 114 -6.29 7.84 9.67
CA LYS A 114 -7.49 7.57 8.87
C LYS A 114 -7.68 8.72 7.88
N LEU A 115 -7.59 8.39 6.60
CA LEU A 115 -7.79 9.29 5.47
C LEU A 115 -9.11 8.96 4.78
N LYS A 116 -9.72 9.98 4.18
CA LYS A 116 -10.87 9.77 3.30
C LYS A 116 -10.35 9.36 1.92
N GLY A 117 -10.70 8.15 1.49
CA GLY A 117 -10.45 7.66 0.14
C GLY A 117 -11.48 8.20 -0.86
N PRO A 118 -11.42 7.73 -2.12
CA PRO A 118 -12.44 8.03 -3.12
C PRO A 118 -13.80 7.43 -2.72
N ASP A 119 -14.87 8.17 -2.99
CA ASP A 119 -16.26 7.76 -2.80
C ASP A 119 -16.61 7.30 -1.37
N VAL A 120 -16.78 5.99 -1.18
CA VAL A 120 -17.22 5.33 0.06
C VAL A 120 -16.08 4.65 0.82
N PHE A 121 -14.85 4.77 0.32
CA PHE A 121 -13.69 4.08 0.89
C PHE A 121 -12.99 4.95 1.94
N ASP A 122 -12.66 4.33 3.06
CA ASP A 122 -11.73 4.84 4.07
C ASP A 122 -10.36 4.21 3.86
N PHE A 123 -9.33 5.03 3.99
CA PHE A 123 -7.93 4.62 3.88
C PHE A 123 -7.29 4.69 5.27
N TYR A 124 -6.75 3.58 5.74
CA TYR A 124 -5.97 3.50 6.97
C TYR A 124 -4.50 3.53 6.57
N LEU A 125 -3.91 4.74 6.56
CA LEU A 125 -2.50 4.94 6.26
C LEU A 125 -1.67 4.58 7.49
N ILE A 126 -0.84 3.56 7.33
CA ILE A 126 0.13 3.10 8.31
C ILE A 126 1.49 3.64 7.91
N THR A 127 2.16 4.32 8.85
CA THR A 127 3.58 4.69 8.69
C THR A 127 4.40 3.76 9.57
N PHE A 128 5.29 3.01 8.94
CA PHE A 128 6.20 2.10 9.62
C PHE A 128 7.45 2.84 10.12
N PRO A 129 8.27 2.19 10.97
CA PRO A 129 9.59 2.69 11.29
C PRO A 129 10.46 2.85 10.04
N GLU A 130 11.56 3.58 10.16
CA GLU A 130 12.47 3.77 9.02
C GLU A 130 12.94 2.43 8.44
N ALA A 131 12.65 2.20 7.16
CA ALA A 131 13.09 1.01 6.43
C ALA A 131 14.62 0.95 6.34
N ARG A 132 15.20 -0.07 6.97
CA ARG A 132 16.64 -0.34 7.07
C ARG A 132 17.10 -1.27 5.95
N GLN A 133 16.31 -2.26 5.59
CA GLN A 133 16.64 -3.30 4.60
C GLN A 133 15.56 -3.43 3.53
N THR A 134 15.83 -4.23 2.49
CA THR A 134 14.85 -4.53 1.44
C THR A 134 14.41 -6.00 1.51
N PRO A 135 13.12 -6.31 1.33
CA PRO A 135 11.98 -5.38 1.26
C PRO A 135 11.42 -5.06 2.66
N GLU A 136 11.44 -3.78 3.05
CA GLU A 136 10.73 -3.25 4.22
C GLU A 136 9.79 -2.14 3.75
N ALA A 137 8.58 -2.12 4.29
CA ALA A 137 7.57 -1.14 3.96
C ALA A 137 7.85 0.18 4.68
N ILE A 138 7.74 1.29 3.94
CA ILE A 138 7.76 2.65 4.50
C ILE A 138 6.35 3.05 4.90
N TYR A 139 5.40 2.79 4.00
CA TYR A 139 3.98 3.04 4.20
C TYR A 139 3.16 1.81 3.81
N ALA A 140 2.00 1.65 4.44
CA ALA A 140 0.94 0.82 3.93
C ALA A 140 -0.40 1.56 3.94
N ILE A 141 -1.28 1.24 3.01
CA ILE A 141 -2.68 1.66 3.07
C ILE A 141 -3.55 0.41 3.08
N PHE A 142 -4.34 0.27 4.13
CA PHE A 142 -5.49 -0.63 4.16
C PHE A 142 -6.74 0.13 3.71
N VAL A 143 -7.48 -0.43 2.76
CA VAL A 143 -8.70 0.15 2.17
C VAL A 143 -9.92 -0.61 2.67
N TYR A 144 -10.88 0.12 3.23
CA TYR A 144 -12.15 -0.45 3.69
C TYR A 144 -13.35 0.48 3.35
N PRO A 145 -14.51 -0.04 2.93
CA PRO A 145 -14.80 -1.44 2.58
C PRO A 145 -13.89 -1.95 1.47
N VAL A 146 -13.70 -3.26 1.36
CA VAL A 146 -12.82 -3.84 0.33
C VAL A 146 -13.45 -3.61 -1.05
N PRO A 147 -12.76 -3.00 -2.02
CA PRO A 147 -13.29 -2.84 -3.37
C PRO A 147 -13.44 -4.22 -4.04
N ASN A 148 -14.49 -4.40 -4.86
CA ASN A 148 -14.77 -5.69 -5.51
C ASN A 148 -13.54 -6.20 -6.27
N ASP A 149 -13.16 -7.47 -6.04
CA ASP A 149 -12.05 -8.16 -6.70
C ASP A 149 -10.67 -7.46 -6.61
N ASN A 150 -10.47 -6.54 -5.66
CA ASN A 150 -9.24 -5.77 -5.55
C ASN A 150 -8.49 -5.99 -4.25
N PRO A 151 -7.16 -5.72 -4.26
CA PRO A 151 -6.36 -5.71 -3.05
C PRO A 151 -6.94 -4.75 -2.00
N ALA A 152 -7.04 -5.23 -0.76
CA ALA A 152 -7.39 -4.40 0.39
C ALA A 152 -6.16 -3.72 0.99
N TYR A 153 -4.95 -4.18 0.65
CA TYR A 153 -3.71 -3.78 1.32
C TYR A 153 -2.63 -3.46 0.30
N TYR A 154 -2.08 -2.25 0.41
CA TYR A 154 -1.08 -1.68 -0.48
C TYR A 154 0.14 -1.29 0.35
N THR A 155 1.34 -1.45 -0.22
CA THR A 155 2.61 -1.10 0.42
C THR A 155 3.44 -0.21 -0.49
N LEU A 156 4.18 0.71 0.12
CA LEU A 156 5.30 1.39 -0.51
C LEU A 156 6.59 0.89 0.16
N GLU A 157 7.35 0.09 -0.56
CA GLU A 157 8.49 -0.67 -0.02
C GLU A 157 9.82 -0.04 -0.42
N LYS A 158 10.80 -0.04 0.47
CA LYS A 158 12.18 0.32 0.14
C LYS A 158 12.83 -0.81 -0.65
N SER A 159 13.44 -0.45 -1.77
CA SER A 159 14.16 -1.38 -2.63
C SER A 159 15.46 -0.78 -3.16
N PHE A 160 16.25 -1.62 -3.82
CA PHE A 160 17.54 -1.27 -4.42
C PHE A 160 17.64 -1.89 -5.80
N ASP A 161 18.12 -1.13 -6.77
CA ASP A 161 18.38 -1.66 -8.10
C ASP A 161 19.71 -2.45 -8.13
N HIS A 162 20.05 -2.99 -9.30
CA HIS A 162 21.29 -3.74 -9.52
C HIS A 162 22.58 -2.94 -9.27
N ASP A 163 22.52 -1.60 -9.31
CA ASP A 163 23.63 -0.70 -9.03
C ASP A 163 23.65 -0.25 -7.54
N GLY A 164 22.73 -0.79 -6.73
CA GLY A 164 22.58 -0.45 -5.32
C GLY A 164 21.92 0.91 -5.09
N GLN A 165 21.32 1.53 -6.12
CA GLN A 165 20.56 2.77 -5.95
C GLN A 165 19.22 2.45 -5.31
N SER A 166 18.89 3.20 -4.25
CA SER A 166 17.61 3.01 -3.56
C SER A 166 16.46 3.60 -4.37
N TYR A 167 15.36 2.86 -4.42
CA TYR A 167 14.09 3.30 -4.99
C TYR A 167 12.93 2.77 -4.13
N THR A 168 11.70 3.25 -4.38
CA THR A 168 10.50 2.72 -3.74
C THR A 168 9.70 1.84 -4.70
N ALA A 169 9.13 0.74 -4.22
CA ALA A 169 8.27 -0.13 -5.00
C ALA A 169 6.82 0.01 -4.53
N PHE A 170 5.91 0.25 -5.47
CA PHE A 170 4.47 0.25 -5.18
C PHE A 170 3.93 -1.16 -5.37
N CYS A 171 3.41 -1.74 -4.29
CA CYS A 171 2.95 -3.12 -4.25
C CYS A 171 1.53 -3.21 -3.69
N ALA A 172 0.86 -4.32 -3.98
CA ALA A 172 -0.41 -4.66 -3.38
C ALA A 172 -0.54 -6.15 -3.09
N TRP A 173 -1.53 -6.48 -2.26
CA TRP A 173 -1.73 -7.82 -1.77
C TRP A 173 -3.14 -8.33 -2.06
N GLU A 174 -3.22 -9.36 -2.90
CA GLU A 174 -4.44 -10.11 -3.20
C GLU A 174 -4.42 -11.40 -2.36
N GLY A 175 -4.89 -11.29 -1.11
CA GLY A 175 -4.73 -12.34 -0.12
C GLY A 175 -3.26 -12.54 0.25
N THR A 176 -2.69 -13.68 -0.16
CA THR A 176 -1.25 -13.98 0.06
C THR A 176 -0.38 -13.68 -1.16
N ARG A 177 -0.99 -13.24 -2.26
CA ARG A 177 -0.28 -12.95 -3.51
C ARG A 177 0.22 -11.50 -3.50
N HIS A 178 1.53 -11.34 -3.62
CA HIS A 178 2.18 -10.05 -3.80
C HIS A 178 2.14 -9.63 -5.28
N LEU A 179 1.64 -8.43 -5.54
CA LEU A 179 1.58 -7.80 -6.85
C LEU A 179 2.49 -6.58 -6.83
N ASN A 180 3.50 -6.57 -7.69
CA ASN A 180 4.39 -5.42 -7.85
C ASN A 180 3.93 -4.60 -9.06
N PHE A 181 3.52 -3.34 -8.82
CA PHE A 181 3.07 -2.42 -9.86
C PHE A 181 4.21 -1.62 -10.51
N GLY A 182 5.45 -1.89 -10.10
CA GLY A 182 6.66 -1.26 -10.59
C GLY A 182 7.29 -0.33 -9.55
N MET A 183 8.29 0.41 -10.02
CA MET A 183 8.92 1.45 -9.21
C MET A 183 7.89 2.54 -8.92
N GLY A 184 7.61 2.74 -7.63
CA GLY A 184 6.79 3.81 -7.11
C GLY A 184 7.41 5.16 -7.43
N VAL A 185 6.56 6.06 -7.91
CA VAL A 185 6.60 7.51 -7.68
C VAL A 185 7.86 8.07 -6.99
N SER A 186 8.82 8.54 -7.79
CA SER A 186 10.04 9.29 -7.43
C SER A 186 11.20 8.56 -6.72
N VAL A 187 12.40 9.06 -7.04
CA VAL A 187 13.68 8.72 -6.41
C VAL A 187 13.86 9.65 -5.19
N GLY A 188 13.11 9.47 -4.10
CA GLY A 188 13.34 10.28 -2.90
C GLY A 188 12.34 10.15 -1.73
N PRO A 189 12.80 9.89 -0.49
CA PRO A 189 11.96 9.44 0.64
C PRO A 189 10.93 10.44 1.21
N LYS A 190 10.92 11.71 0.80
CA LYS A 190 9.97 12.74 1.30
C LYS A 190 8.87 13.11 0.31
N GLU A 191 8.99 12.72 -0.95
CA GLU A 191 7.97 13.02 -1.98
C GLU A 191 6.93 11.92 -2.13
N ASP A 192 7.03 10.84 -1.33
CA ASP A 192 6.37 9.59 -1.68
C ASP A 192 5.04 9.34 -0.96
N ARG A 193 4.75 10.00 0.16
CA ARG A 193 3.47 9.79 0.91
C ARG A 193 2.24 10.17 0.08
N GLU A 194 2.16 11.42 -0.38
CA GLU A 194 0.99 11.90 -1.13
C GLU A 194 0.83 11.17 -2.46
N ARG A 195 1.96 10.87 -3.11
CA ARG A 195 1.98 10.11 -4.35
C ARG A 195 1.56 8.65 -4.16
N PHE A 196 1.91 8.04 -3.04
CA PHE A 196 1.42 6.72 -2.67
C PHE A 196 -0.09 6.73 -2.43
N ILE A 197 -0.61 7.74 -1.72
CA ILE A 197 -2.07 7.92 -1.52
C ILE A 197 -2.77 8.11 -2.88
N GLU A 198 -2.22 8.92 -3.78
CA GLU A 198 -2.75 9.14 -5.13
C GLU A 198 -2.73 7.84 -5.95
N ALA A 199 -1.65 7.07 -5.91
CA ALA A 199 -1.53 5.79 -6.60
C ALA A 199 -2.59 4.78 -6.12
N VAL A 200 -2.77 4.66 -4.80
CA VAL A 200 -3.82 3.79 -4.23
C VAL A 200 -5.20 4.30 -4.61
N SER A 201 -5.44 5.61 -4.56
CA SER A 201 -6.72 6.21 -4.96
C SER A 201 -7.06 5.91 -6.42
N SER A 202 -6.08 6.00 -7.33
CA SER A 202 -6.27 5.68 -8.75
C SER A 202 -6.63 4.20 -8.95
N VAL A 203 -5.98 3.28 -8.24
CA VAL A 203 -6.28 1.84 -8.35
C VAL A 203 -7.69 1.54 -7.81
N VAL A 204 -8.05 2.14 -6.67
CA VAL A 204 -9.38 1.96 -6.06
C VAL A 204 -10.49 2.56 -6.93
N GLN A 205 -10.28 3.73 -7.54
CA GLN A 205 -11.27 4.35 -8.45
C GLN A 205 -11.53 3.55 -9.71
N GLN A 206 -10.50 2.95 -10.31
CA GLN A 206 -10.64 2.07 -11.49
C GLN A 206 -11.44 0.81 -11.18
N SER A 207 -11.59 0.52 -9.90
CA SER A 207 -12.16 -0.71 -9.33
C SER A 207 -13.51 -0.50 -8.68
N ALA A 208 -13.91 0.75 -8.48
CA ALA A 208 -15.21 1.08 -7.94
C ALA A 208 -16.28 0.47 -8.86
N PRO A 209 -17.29 -0.22 -8.29
CA PRO A 209 -18.41 -0.69 -9.10
C PRO A 209 -18.98 0.52 -9.82
N VAL A 210 -18.95 0.49 -11.15
CA VAL A 210 -19.73 1.42 -11.95
C VAL A 210 -21.17 1.14 -11.56
N GLU A 211 -21.73 1.98 -10.66
CA GLU A 211 -23.16 1.98 -10.32
C GLU A 211 -23.88 1.70 -11.63
N PRO A 212 -24.61 0.57 -11.76
CA PRO A 212 -25.25 0.22 -13.01
C PRO A 212 -26.11 1.42 -13.35
N ASN A 213 -25.66 2.18 -14.35
CA ASN A 213 -26.18 3.50 -14.66
C ASN A 213 -27.69 3.33 -14.65
N ALA A 214 -28.37 3.95 -13.68
CA ALA A 214 -29.80 3.81 -13.50
C ALA A 214 -30.48 4.50 -14.67
N SER A 215 -30.34 3.88 -15.84
CA SER A 215 -30.94 4.18 -17.11
C SER A 215 -32.41 3.93 -16.91
N LEU A 216 -33.10 4.94 -16.39
CA LEU A 216 -34.17 5.70 -17.07
C LEU A 216 -35.08 4.93 -18.05
N ASP A 217 -35.28 3.62 -17.87
CA ASP A 217 -36.19 2.81 -18.68
C ASP A 217 -37.41 2.34 -17.85
N SER A 218 -37.94 3.23 -17.00
CA SER A 218 -39.30 3.05 -16.46
C SER A 218 -40.21 4.23 -16.79
N GLU A 219 -40.25 4.61 -18.07
CA GLU A 219 -41.53 4.94 -18.72
C GLU A 219 -42.34 3.64 -18.93
N THR A 220 -42.61 2.89 -17.86
CA THR A 220 -43.77 2.01 -17.87
C THR A 220 -44.97 2.90 -17.72
N SER A 221 -45.51 3.32 -18.87
CA SER A 221 -46.89 3.80 -19.01
C SER A 221 -47.81 2.97 -18.13
N GLU A 222 -48.26 3.53 -17.01
CA GLU A 222 -49.47 3.08 -16.34
C GLU A 222 -50.64 3.30 -17.29
N MET A 223 -50.90 2.31 -18.14
CA MET A 223 -52.14 2.20 -18.90
C MET A 223 -53.24 1.83 -17.91
N THR A 224 -53.82 2.84 -17.27
CA THR A 224 -54.97 2.70 -16.36
C THR A 224 -56.15 2.14 -17.15
N LEU A 225 -56.40 0.83 -17.02
CA LEU A 225 -57.58 0.19 -17.59
C LEU A 225 -58.79 0.58 -16.72
N ARG A 226 -59.55 1.59 -17.16
CA ARG A 226 -60.87 1.90 -16.60
C ARG A 226 -61.82 0.78 -16.98
N VAL A 227 -62.24 0.00 -15.99
CA VAL A 227 -63.35 -0.95 -16.13
C VAL A 227 -64.62 -0.20 -15.74
N ASP A 228 -65.47 0.09 -16.72
CA ASP A 228 -66.81 0.63 -16.50
C ASP A 228 -67.71 -0.46 -15.88
N PRO A 229 -68.38 -0.20 -14.74
CA PRO A 229 -69.31 -1.14 -14.14
C PRO A 229 -70.75 -0.77 -14.51
N GLU A 230 -71.27 -1.21 -15.65
CA GLU A 230 -72.72 -1.31 -15.88
C GLU A 230 -73.06 -2.49 -16.81
N ALA A 231 -73.72 -3.52 -16.25
CA ALA A 231 -74.89 -4.23 -16.82
C ALA A 231 -75.12 -5.57 -16.10
N GLU A 232 -75.98 -5.56 -15.07
CA GLU A 232 -77.24 -6.34 -14.93
C GLU A 232 -77.73 -6.35 -13.48
#